data_AF-A0A2R6RLS9-F1
#
_entry.id   AF-A0A2R6RLS9-F1
#
_cell.length_a   1.000
_cell.length_b   1.000
_cell.length_c   1.000
_cell.angle_alpha   90.00
_cell.angle_beta   90.00
_cell.angle_gamma   90.00
#
_symmetry.space_group_name_H-M   'P 1'
#
loop_
_entity.id
_entity.type
_entity.pdbx_description
1 polymer ?
#
loop_
_entity_poly.entity_id
_entity_poly.type
_entity_poly.pdbx_seq_one_letter_code
_entity_poly.pdbx_strand_id
1 'polypeptide(L)'
;MGELFTQYINGENSDVIAIGKSTLQNDGTVISWLSKGLQALNLHVPFKPREPISPIKSITIGDFALAFDPGTSWTPSAESRTVQAFMALPFGFNVSIGQIQNDLNITQGGMAVAGLATPIGASTSNIKVNNASDTSGMIDIVIQNTNLSCPASQHPIFSSFNAALTNQKSAEFYLVGNSKAVASMSIGQITLDPIKVNVSTQLLGLQGLKGLTTIDSVDVLGGTPDAINLGISGK
;
A
#
# COMPACT_ATOMS: atom_id res chain seq x y z
N MET A 1 -18.17 3.42 -12.49
CA MET A 1 -17.20 2.33 -12.77
C MET A 1 -16.11 2.21 -11.71
N GLY A 2 -15.39 3.27 -11.34
CA GLY A 2 -14.37 3.20 -10.27
C GLY A 2 -14.90 2.66 -8.94
N GLU A 3 -16.09 3.10 -8.52
CA GLU A 3 -16.75 2.61 -7.30
C GLU A 3 -17.06 1.10 -7.35
N LEU A 4 -17.67 0.61 -8.43
CA LEU A 4 -17.96 -0.82 -8.62
C LEU A 4 -16.69 -1.67 -8.52
N PHE A 5 -15.62 -1.26 -9.20
CA PHE A 5 -14.32 -1.95 -9.14
C PHE A 5 -13.72 -1.90 -7.73
N THR A 6 -13.79 -0.74 -7.06
CA THR A 6 -13.28 -0.53 -5.70
C THR A 6 -14.01 -1.43 -4.70
N GLN A 7 -15.34 -1.46 -4.76
CA GLN A 7 -16.15 -2.34 -3.92
C GLN A 7 -15.80 -3.81 -4.18
N TYR A 8 -15.69 -4.21 -5.45
CA TYR A 8 -15.37 -5.58 -5.81
C TYR A 8 -13.99 -6.03 -5.29
N ILE A 9 -12.92 -5.24 -5.48
CA ILE A 9 -11.58 -5.60 -5.00
C ILE A 9 -11.48 -5.64 -3.47
N ASN A 10 -12.30 -4.82 -2.78
CA ASN A 10 -12.40 -4.81 -1.32
C ASN A 10 -13.33 -5.90 -0.76
N GLY A 11 -14.00 -6.68 -1.61
CA GLY A 11 -14.97 -7.70 -1.19
C GLY A 11 -16.28 -7.11 -0.66
N GLU A 12 -16.59 -5.85 -1.01
CA GLU A 12 -17.82 -5.16 -0.62
C GLU A 12 -18.96 -5.49 -1.58
N ASN A 13 -20.20 -5.40 -1.09
CA ASN A 13 -21.38 -5.69 -1.91
C ASN A 13 -21.68 -4.48 -2.81
N SER A 14 -21.76 -4.72 -4.12
CA SER A 14 -22.45 -3.82 -5.05
C SER A 14 -23.80 -4.44 -5.41
N ASP A 15 -24.90 -3.70 -5.22
CA ASP A 15 -26.22 -4.17 -5.60
C ASP A 15 -26.40 -4.04 -7.12
N VAL A 16 -26.66 -5.15 -7.80
CA VAL A 16 -26.90 -5.19 -9.25
C VAL A 16 -28.29 -5.72 -9.51
N ILE A 17 -29.06 -4.97 -10.29
CA ILE A 17 -30.42 -5.34 -10.67
C ILE A 17 -30.35 -6.13 -11.98
N ALA A 18 -30.65 -7.42 -11.91
CA ALA A 18 -30.84 -8.27 -13.08
C ALA A 18 -32.30 -8.18 -13.53
N ILE A 19 -32.49 -7.73 -14.77
CA ILE A 19 -33.81 -7.57 -15.41
C ILE A 19 -33.90 -8.54 -16.59
N GLY A 20 -34.98 -9.32 -16.66
CA GLY A 20 -35.22 -10.20 -17.79
C GLY A 20 -35.44 -9.41 -19.08
N LYS A 21 -34.82 -9.81 -20.20
CA LYS A 21 -34.90 -9.08 -21.47
C LYS A 21 -36.05 -9.55 -22.36
N SER A 22 -36.05 -10.81 -22.77
CA SER A 22 -37.10 -11.42 -23.61
C SER A 22 -36.94 -12.93 -23.68
N THR A 23 -38.01 -13.63 -24.02
CA THR A 23 -37.95 -15.05 -24.39
C THR A 23 -37.78 -15.19 -25.89
N LEU A 24 -36.54 -15.26 -26.36
CA LEU A 24 -36.24 -15.57 -27.75
C LEU A 24 -36.20 -17.09 -27.90
N GLN A 25 -37.00 -17.66 -28.81
CA GLN A 25 -36.93 -19.08 -29.15
C GLN A 25 -35.85 -19.33 -30.22
N ASN A 26 -35.52 -20.60 -30.45
CA ASN A 26 -34.52 -21.00 -31.45
C ASN A 26 -34.86 -20.57 -32.88
N ASP A 27 -36.15 -20.32 -33.18
CA ASP A 27 -36.64 -19.83 -34.47
C ASP A 27 -36.74 -18.29 -34.54
N GLY A 28 -36.31 -17.58 -33.49
CA GLY A 28 -36.37 -16.13 -33.38
C GLY A 28 -37.73 -15.58 -32.91
N THR A 29 -38.72 -16.42 -32.65
CA THR A 29 -40.02 -15.97 -32.15
C THR A 29 -39.96 -15.53 -30.69
N VAL A 30 -40.78 -14.55 -30.32
CA VAL A 30 -40.85 -13.98 -28.96
C VAL A 30 -42.21 -14.25 -28.34
N ILE A 31 -42.21 -14.94 -27.19
CA ILE A 31 -43.43 -15.09 -26.39
C ILE A 31 -43.70 -13.79 -25.62
N SER A 32 -44.65 -13.00 -26.11
CA SER A 32 -44.90 -11.63 -25.63
C SER A 32 -45.31 -11.55 -24.16
N TRP A 33 -46.22 -12.41 -23.69
CA TRP A 33 -46.68 -12.36 -22.28
C TRP A 33 -45.57 -12.76 -21.30
N LEU A 34 -44.77 -13.76 -21.65
CA LEU A 34 -43.69 -14.26 -20.80
C LEU A 34 -42.51 -13.28 -20.79
N SER A 35 -42.20 -12.65 -21.92
CA SER A 35 -41.21 -11.58 -21.99
C SER A 35 -41.59 -10.41 -21.09
N LYS A 36 -42.87 -10.01 -21.06
CA LYS A 36 -43.38 -9.00 -20.11
C LYS A 36 -43.24 -9.46 -18.66
N GLY A 37 -43.55 -10.72 -18.36
CA GLY A 37 -43.37 -11.29 -17.03
C GLY A 37 -41.91 -11.29 -16.56
N LEU A 38 -40.97 -11.61 -17.45
CA LEU A 38 -39.53 -11.59 -17.15
C LEU A 38 -38.96 -10.18 -17.00
N GLN A 39 -39.44 -9.21 -17.80
CA GLN A 39 -39.07 -7.80 -17.66
C GLN A 39 -39.62 -7.18 -16.37
N ALA A 40 -40.77 -7.66 -15.89
CA ALA A 40 -41.36 -7.22 -14.62
C ALA A 40 -40.60 -7.77 -13.40
N LEU A 41 -39.76 -8.79 -13.58
CA LEU A 41 -38.94 -9.36 -12.51
C LEU A 41 -37.62 -8.60 -12.40
N ASN A 42 -37.46 -7.88 -11.28
CA ASN A 42 -36.20 -7.27 -10.88
C ASN A 42 -35.56 -8.12 -9.79
N LEU A 43 -34.43 -8.76 -10.10
CA LEU A 43 -33.66 -9.54 -9.14
C LEU A 43 -32.48 -8.71 -8.64
N HIS A 44 -32.43 -8.48 -7.33
CA HIS A 44 -31.27 -7.88 -6.67
C HIS A 44 -30.21 -8.96 -6.44
N VAL A 45 -29.07 -8.83 -7.11
CA VAL A 45 -27.97 -9.79 -7.04
C VAL A 45 -26.75 -9.09 -6.46
N PRO A 46 -26.20 -9.57 -5.32
CA PRO A 46 -25.00 -8.99 -4.76
C PRO A 46 -23.81 -9.31 -5.67
N PHE A 47 -23.22 -8.28 -6.26
CA PHE A 47 -21.99 -8.38 -7.04
C PHE A 47 -20.79 -8.17 -6.12
N LYS A 48 -20.21 -9.27 -5.68
CA LYS A 48 -18.97 -9.34 -4.89
C LYS A 48 -18.17 -10.60 -5.23
N PRO A 49 -16.85 -10.62 -5.03
CA PRO A 49 -16.10 -11.86 -5.12
C PRO A 49 -16.48 -12.80 -3.96
N ARG A 50 -16.14 -14.09 -4.11
CA ARG A 50 -16.33 -15.09 -3.04
C ARG A 50 -15.45 -14.80 -1.83
N GLU A 51 -14.26 -14.27 -2.07
CA GLU A 51 -13.27 -13.88 -1.06
C GLU A 51 -12.71 -12.50 -1.42
N PRO A 52 -12.29 -11.69 -0.43
CA PRO A 52 -11.63 -10.41 -0.72
C PRO A 52 -10.42 -10.60 -1.64
N ILE A 53 -10.32 -9.78 -2.69
CA ILE A 53 -9.23 -9.92 -3.66
C ILE A 53 -7.90 -9.52 -3.03
N SER A 54 -7.89 -8.48 -2.18
CA SER A 54 -6.67 -7.90 -1.59
C SER A 54 -5.57 -7.74 -2.65
N PRO A 55 -5.74 -6.78 -3.58
CA PRO A 55 -4.96 -6.74 -4.81
C PRO A 55 -3.46 -6.52 -4.57
N ILE A 56 -3.10 -5.82 -3.49
CA ILE A 56 -1.71 -5.66 -3.05
C ILE A 56 -1.31 -6.90 -2.25
N LYS A 57 -0.37 -7.68 -2.79
CA LYS A 57 0.07 -8.97 -2.22
C LYS A 57 1.32 -8.84 -1.36
N SER A 58 2.21 -7.92 -1.71
CA SER A 58 3.39 -7.61 -0.91
C SER A 58 3.84 -6.18 -1.20
N ILE A 59 4.57 -5.62 -0.23
CA ILE A 59 5.32 -4.38 -0.39
C ILE A 59 6.76 -4.67 0.04
N THR A 60 7.73 -4.31 -0.80
CA THR A 60 9.15 -4.35 -0.48
C THR A 60 9.68 -2.93 -0.42
N ILE A 61 10.54 -2.65 0.55
CA ILE A 61 11.17 -1.35 0.75
C ILE A 61 12.67 -1.59 0.77
N GLY A 62 13.40 -0.99 -0.19
CA GLY A 62 14.86 -1.10 -0.23
C GLY A 62 15.53 -0.21 0.81
N ASP A 63 15.24 1.08 0.74
CA ASP A 63 15.70 2.13 1.64
C ASP A 63 14.51 2.92 2.19
N PHE A 64 14.67 3.45 3.40
CA PHE A 64 13.69 4.33 4.03
C PHE A 64 14.44 5.36 4.86
N ALA A 65 14.55 6.57 4.33
CA ALA A 65 15.24 7.67 4.97
C ALA A 65 14.33 8.31 6.01
N LEU A 66 14.83 8.43 7.24
CA LEU A 66 14.18 9.13 8.33
C LEU A 66 15.08 10.26 8.81
N ALA A 67 14.61 11.51 8.76
CA ALA A 67 15.33 12.64 9.33
C ALA A 67 14.59 13.17 10.57
N PHE A 68 15.31 13.26 11.67
CA PHE A 68 14.78 13.69 12.96
C PHE A 68 15.33 15.07 13.30
N ASP A 69 14.45 16.03 13.56
CA ASP A 69 14.83 17.31 14.14
C ASP A 69 14.39 17.38 15.62
N PRO A 70 15.09 18.16 16.47
CA PRO A 70 14.70 18.33 17.88
C PRO A 70 13.25 18.83 18.07
N GLY A 71 12.73 19.61 17.11
CA GLY A 71 11.35 20.11 17.14
C GLY A 71 10.30 19.12 16.63
N THR A 72 10.71 18.09 15.89
CA THR A 72 9.82 17.14 15.17
C THR A 72 10.18 15.69 15.43
N SER A 73 10.76 15.38 16.61
CA SER A 73 11.33 14.07 16.90
C SER A 73 10.33 12.89 16.86
N TRP A 74 9.03 13.17 16.95
CA TRP A 74 7.93 12.19 16.83
C TRP A 74 7.21 12.26 15.48
N THR A 75 7.69 13.12 14.59
CA THR A 75 7.17 13.32 13.25
C THR A 75 8.31 13.49 12.25
N PRO A 76 9.27 12.54 12.18
CA PRO A 76 10.41 12.69 11.29
C PRO A 76 9.96 12.73 9.83
N SER A 77 10.72 13.44 8.99
CA SER A 77 10.51 13.37 7.55
C SER A 77 10.82 11.95 7.07
N ALA A 78 10.03 11.45 6.13
CA ALA A 78 10.15 10.10 5.59
C ALA A 78 10.25 10.14 4.07
N GLU A 79 11.27 9.50 3.52
CA GLU A 79 11.49 9.43 2.08
C GLU A 79 11.97 8.04 1.64
N SER A 80 11.60 7.63 0.43
CA SER A 80 12.09 6.41 -0.21
C SER A 80 11.85 6.47 -1.71
N ARG A 81 12.78 5.90 -2.49
CA ARG A 81 12.64 5.75 -3.95
C ARG A 81 12.62 4.29 -4.40
N THR A 82 12.56 3.36 -3.45
CA THR A 82 12.70 1.92 -3.70
C THR A 82 11.53 1.11 -3.13
N VAL A 83 10.39 1.77 -2.91
CA VAL A 83 9.16 1.09 -2.51
C VAL A 83 8.56 0.43 -3.75
N GLN A 84 8.36 -0.88 -3.65
CA GLN A 84 7.78 -1.69 -4.70
C GLN A 84 6.61 -2.49 -4.15
N ALA A 85 5.42 -2.28 -4.73
CA ALA A 85 4.23 -3.07 -4.42
C ALA A 85 4.00 -4.12 -5.50
N PHE A 86 3.85 -5.39 -5.11
CA PHE A 86 3.38 -6.44 -6.01
C PHE A 86 1.85 -6.49 -5.99
N MET A 87 1.23 -6.33 -7.15
CA MET A 87 -0.21 -6.39 -7.33
C MET A 87 -0.59 -7.65 -8.13
N ALA A 88 -1.69 -8.30 -7.75
CA ALA A 88 -2.32 -9.36 -8.52
C ALA A 88 -3.85 -9.25 -8.51
N LEU A 89 -4.45 -9.43 -9.68
CA LEU A 89 -5.89 -9.36 -9.95
C LEU A 89 -6.36 -10.65 -10.65
N PRO A 90 -7.53 -11.19 -10.27
CA PRO A 90 -8.07 -12.43 -10.84
C PRO A 90 -8.78 -12.21 -12.18
N PHE A 91 -8.26 -11.33 -13.03
CA PHE A 91 -8.87 -10.94 -14.31
C PHE A 91 -7.80 -10.74 -15.38
N GLY A 92 -8.16 -10.94 -16.64
CA GLY A 92 -7.25 -10.78 -17.77
C GLY A 92 -7.44 -9.49 -18.58
N PHE A 93 -7.51 -8.33 -17.92
CA PHE A 93 -7.59 -7.03 -18.61
C PHE A 93 -6.38 -6.15 -18.32
N ASN A 94 -6.00 -5.33 -19.29
CA ASN A 94 -4.90 -4.39 -19.14
C ASN A 94 -5.26 -3.31 -18.09
N VAL A 95 -4.33 -3.11 -17.16
CA VAL A 95 -4.38 -2.03 -16.17
C VAL A 95 -2.96 -1.49 -15.96
N SER A 96 -2.83 -0.17 -15.87
CA SER A 96 -1.61 0.49 -15.40
C SER A 96 -1.95 1.50 -14.32
N ILE A 97 -1.02 1.72 -13.39
CA ILE A 97 -1.19 2.64 -12.26
C ILE A 97 -0.24 3.82 -12.46
N GLY A 98 -0.80 4.99 -12.73
CA GLY A 98 -0.01 6.21 -12.98
C GLY A 98 0.21 7.08 -11.75
N GLN A 99 -0.68 6.98 -10.77
CA GLN A 99 -0.57 7.73 -9.53
C GLN A 99 -1.07 6.93 -8.35
N ILE A 100 -0.39 7.08 -7.20
CA ILE A 100 -0.79 6.53 -5.92
C ILE A 100 -0.75 7.61 -4.85
N GLN A 101 -1.73 7.55 -3.95
CA GLN A 101 -1.74 8.24 -2.66
C GLN A 101 -1.95 7.16 -1.58
N ASN A 102 -1.20 7.23 -0.48
CA ASN A 102 -1.28 6.25 0.60
C ASN A 102 -1.70 6.92 1.90
N ASP A 103 -2.49 6.21 2.69
CA ASP A 103 -2.80 6.49 4.09
C ASP A 103 -2.67 5.17 4.86
N LEU A 104 -1.47 4.92 5.38
CA LEU A 104 -1.07 3.65 5.95
C LEU A 104 -0.56 3.84 7.38
N ASN A 105 -0.84 2.88 8.25
CA ASN A 105 -0.18 2.73 9.53
C ASN A 105 0.91 1.68 9.43
N ILE A 106 2.10 2.02 9.89
CA ILE A 106 3.14 1.05 10.26
C ILE A 106 2.67 0.42 11.57
N THR A 107 2.59 -0.90 11.61
CA THR A 107 2.14 -1.62 12.81
C THR A 107 3.09 -2.77 13.15
N GLN A 108 3.31 -3.01 14.44
CA GLN A 108 4.15 -4.09 14.95
C GLN A 108 3.45 -4.75 16.14
N GLY A 109 3.30 -6.08 16.11
CA GLY A 109 2.56 -6.81 17.15
C GLY A 109 1.09 -6.36 17.29
N GLY A 110 0.48 -5.87 16.20
CA GLY A 110 -0.88 -5.33 16.20
C GLY A 110 -1.03 -3.91 16.75
N MET A 111 0.06 -3.28 17.22
CA MET A 111 0.06 -1.91 17.72
C MET A 111 0.57 -0.95 16.63
N ALA A 112 -0.05 0.24 16.54
CA ALA A 112 0.38 1.28 15.62
C ALA A 112 1.71 1.92 16.08
N VAL A 113 2.68 1.95 15.18
CA VAL A 113 4.01 2.51 15.35
C VAL A 113 4.01 3.98 14.93
N ALA A 114 3.56 4.25 13.71
CA ALA A 114 3.38 5.58 13.15
C ALA A 114 2.45 5.52 11.93
N GLY A 115 1.76 6.62 11.65
CA GLY A 115 1.05 6.84 10.39
C GLY A 115 1.97 7.37 9.29
N LEU A 116 1.66 7.02 8.05
CA LEU A 116 2.30 7.46 6.82
C LEU A 116 1.21 7.86 5.83
N ALA A 117 1.09 9.17 5.60
CA ALA A 117 0.20 9.73 4.61
C ALA A 117 1.03 10.35 3.48
N THR A 118 0.97 9.81 2.28
CA THR A 118 1.68 10.37 1.12
C THR A 118 0.73 11.25 0.32
N PRO A 119 1.18 12.38 -0.26
CA PRO A 119 0.40 13.08 -1.27
C PRO A 119 0.21 12.18 -2.51
N ILE A 120 -0.73 12.54 -3.38
CA ILE A 120 -0.84 11.88 -4.68
C ILE A 120 0.45 12.15 -5.48
N GLY A 121 1.15 11.08 -5.85
CA GLY A 121 2.44 11.15 -6.52
C GLY A 121 2.44 10.34 -7.81
N ALA A 122 3.43 10.61 -8.67
CA ALA A 122 3.67 9.78 -9.84
C ALA A 122 4.22 8.42 -9.38
N SER A 123 3.49 7.36 -9.70
CA SER A 123 3.95 5.97 -9.58
C SER A 123 4.13 5.41 -10.99
N THR A 124 5.09 4.52 -11.18
CA THR A 124 5.18 3.74 -12.42
C THR A 124 4.77 2.31 -12.16
N SER A 125 4.16 1.66 -13.15
CA SER A 125 3.72 0.28 -13.01
C SER A 125 4.17 -0.55 -14.20
N ASN A 126 4.67 -1.76 -13.92
CA ASN A 126 4.93 -2.79 -14.91
C ASN A 126 3.99 -3.96 -14.60
N ILE A 127 2.77 -3.86 -15.12
CA ILE A 127 1.69 -4.84 -14.93
C ILE A 127 1.42 -5.53 -16.26
N LYS A 128 1.24 -6.86 -16.21
CA LYS A 128 1.02 -7.70 -17.39
C LYS A 128 -0.22 -8.55 -17.20
N VAL A 129 -0.95 -8.74 -18.30
CA VAL A 129 -1.98 -9.76 -18.42
C VAL A 129 -1.29 -11.07 -18.73
N ASN A 130 -1.31 -12.01 -17.79
CA ASN A 130 -0.71 -13.33 -17.96
C ASN A 130 -1.67 -14.27 -18.70
N ASN A 131 -2.97 -14.19 -18.38
CA ASN A 131 -4.05 -14.94 -19.04
C ASN A 131 -5.42 -14.30 -18.72
N ALA A 132 -6.50 -14.93 -19.16
CA ALA A 132 -7.88 -14.42 -18.97
C ALA A 132 -8.31 -14.24 -17.50
N SER A 133 -7.61 -14.84 -16.55
CA SER A 133 -7.90 -14.84 -15.11
C SER A 133 -6.75 -14.33 -14.24
N ASP A 134 -5.69 -13.80 -14.83
CA ASP A 134 -4.50 -13.36 -14.09
C ASP A 134 -3.87 -12.13 -14.75
N THR A 135 -3.86 -11.04 -13.98
CA THR A 135 -3.11 -9.83 -14.27
C THR A 135 -2.30 -9.47 -13.04
N SER A 136 -0.98 -9.36 -13.19
CA SER A 136 -0.10 -9.07 -12.06
C SER A 136 1.13 -8.29 -12.47
N GLY A 137 1.79 -7.69 -11.49
CA GLY A 137 3.03 -6.97 -11.72
C GLY A 137 3.41 -6.03 -10.59
N MET A 138 4.45 -5.23 -10.86
CA MET A 138 5.06 -4.35 -9.87
C MET A 138 4.59 -2.92 -10.07
N ILE A 139 4.45 -2.20 -8.95
CA ILE A 139 4.22 -0.77 -8.92
C ILE A 139 5.37 -0.14 -8.13
N ASP A 140 6.14 0.71 -8.79
CA ASP A 140 7.19 1.50 -8.17
C ASP A 140 6.59 2.77 -7.59
N ILE A 141 6.85 3.01 -6.31
CA ILE A 141 6.27 4.10 -5.52
C ILE A 141 7.41 4.95 -4.98
N VAL A 142 7.30 6.26 -5.15
CA VAL A 142 8.21 7.23 -4.54
C VAL A 142 7.50 7.85 -3.35
N ILE A 143 8.13 7.76 -2.18
CA ILE A 143 7.74 8.45 -0.96
C ILE A 143 8.62 9.69 -0.84
N GLN A 144 8.01 10.86 -0.86
CA GLN A 144 8.70 12.15 -0.74
C GLN A 144 7.73 13.18 -0.16
N ASN A 145 8.27 14.25 0.43
CA ASN A 145 7.48 15.36 1.00
C ASN A 145 6.42 14.89 2.00
N THR A 146 6.78 13.94 2.85
CA THR A 146 5.89 13.44 3.91
C THR A 146 6.66 13.25 5.21
N ASN A 147 5.90 13.26 6.30
CA ASN A 147 6.41 12.97 7.64
C ASN A 147 5.65 11.77 8.17
N LEU A 148 6.33 10.98 8.99
CA LEU A 148 5.61 10.05 9.86
C LEU A 148 4.78 10.85 10.87
N SER A 149 3.66 10.28 11.28
CA SER A 149 2.82 10.82 12.34
C SER A 149 2.80 9.85 13.51
N CYS A 150 3.43 10.20 14.63
CA CYS A 150 3.41 9.41 15.85
C CYS A 150 2.73 10.20 16.98
N PRO A 151 1.44 9.94 17.27
CA PRO A 151 0.77 10.48 18.44
C PRO A 151 1.46 10.07 19.75
N ALA A 152 1.28 10.86 20.81
CA ALA A 152 1.91 10.63 22.12
C ALA A 152 1.73 9.20 22.68
N SER A 153 0.58 8.57 22.43
CA SER A 153 0.31 7.20 22.86
C SER A 153 1.15 6.14 22.14
N GLN A 154 1.70 6.46 20.95
CA GLN A 154 2.51 5.57 20.12
C GLN A 154 4.02 5.78 20.33
N HIS A 155 4.43 6.82 21.07
CA HIS A 155 5.84 7.14 21.30
C HIS A 155 6.67 5.95 21.82
N PRO A 156 6.22 5.13 22.80
CA PRO A 156 7.03 4.01 23.29
C PRO A 156 7.31 2.96 22.21
N ILE A 157 6.30 2.60 21.41
CA ILE A 157 6.45 1.58 20.36
C ILE A 157 7.23 2.14 19.16
N PHE A 158 7.07 3.41 18.84
CA PHE A 158 7.89 4.11 17.83
C PHE A 158 9.36 4.16 18.21
N SER A 159 9.69 4.51 19.46
CA SER A 159 11.07 4.47 19.95
C SER A 159 11.66 3.06 19.88
N SER A 160 10.89 2.04 20.29
CA SER A 160 11.32 0.65 20.20
C SER A 160 11.56 0.21 18.75
N PHE A 161 10.71 0.62 17.82
CA PHE A 161 10.85 0.34 16.39
C PHE A 161 12.12 0.95 15.80
N ASN A 162 12.39 2.23 16.08
CA ASN A 162 13.63 2.89 15.64
C ASN A 162 14.89 2.28 16.28
N ALA A 163 14.80 1.89 17.57
CA ALA A 163 15.89 1.18 18.23
C ALA A 163 16.14 -0.21 17.60
N ALA A 164 15.08 -0.92 17.20
CA ALA A 164 15.20 -2.19 16.48
C ALA A 164 15.85 -2.01 15.11
N LEU A 165 15.41 -1.03 14.31
CA LEU A 165 16.05 -0.68 13.04
C LEU A 165 17.51 -0.30 13.20
N THR A 166 17.88 0.37 14.29
CA THR A 166 19.28 0.75 14.56
C THR A 166 20.13 -0.45 14.95
N ASN A 167 19.63 -1.33 15.82
CA ASN A 167 20.45 -2.37 16.46
C ASN A 167 20.37 -3.75 15.80
N GLN A 168 19.29 -4.04 15.08
CA GLN A 168 19.02 -5.35 14.48
C GLN A 168 19.35 -5.37 12.99
N LYS A 169 19.39 -6.57 12.41
CA LYS A 169 19.62 -6.79 10.98
C LYS A 169 18.43 -6.42 10.11
N SER A 170 17.24 -6.61 10.64
CA SER A 170 15.99 -6.23 10.00
C SER A 170 14.93 -6.01 11.05
N ALA A 171 13.90 -5.25 10.70
CA ALA A 171 12.67 -5.16 11.46
C ALA A 171 11.51 -5.56 10.56
N GLU A 172 10.72 -6.53 11.00
CA GLU A 172 9.45 -6.90 10.37
C GLU A 172 8.30 -6.07 10.95
N PHE A 173 7.39 -5.66 10.08
CA PHE A 173 6.21 -4.88 10.43
C PHE A 173 5.12 -5.06 9.36
N TYR A 174 3.93 -4.55 9.65
CA TYR A 174 2.81 -4.53 8.71
C TYR A 174 2.51 -3.11 8.28
N LEU A 175 2.11 -2.96 7.02
CA LEU A 175 1.49 -1.75 6.48
C LEU A 175 -0.01 -2.00 6.40
N VAL A 176 -0.78 -1.22 7.17
CA VAL A 176 -2.24 -1.40 7.29
C VAL A 176 -2.95 -0.08 7.06
N GLY A 177 -3.85 -0.03 6.09
CA GLY A 177 -4.61 1.19 5.80
C GLY A 177 -5.23 1.16 4.41
N ASN A 178 -5.23 2.32 3.75
CA ASN A 178 -5.84 2.50 2.45
C ASN A 178 -4.86 3.14 1.47
N SER A 179 -4.95 2.73 0.22
CA SER A 179 -4.30 3.40 -0.91
C SER A 179 -5.36 3.88 -1.90
N LYS A 180 -5.12 5.03 -2.53
CA LYS A 180 -5.87 5.51 -3.66
C LYS A 180 -5.01 5.41 -4.90
N ALA A 181 -5.55 4.87 -5.98
CA ALA A 181 -4.83 4.71 -7.24
C ALA A 181 -5.60 5.29 -8.42
N VAL A 182 -4.88 5.96 -9.31
CA VAL A 182 -5.38 6.37 -10.62
C VAL A 182 -4.94 5.32 -11.63
N ALA A 183 -5.90 4.52 -12.08
CA ALA A 183 -5.69 3.37 -12.94
C ALA A 183 -6.16 3.65 -14.37
N SER A 184 -5.33 3.34 -15.36
CA SER A 184 -5.67 3.41 -16.78
C SER A 184 -6.00 2.01 -17.29
N MET A 185 -7.19 1.86 -17.85
CA MET A 185 -7.72 0.60 -18.39
C MET A 185 -8.20 0.80 -19.83
N SER A 186 -8.55 -0.28 -20.54
CA SER A 186 -9.11 -0.20 -21.90
C SER A 186 -10.42 0.61 -21.98
N ILE A 187 -11.13 0.78 -20.85
CA ILE A 187 -12.36 1.57 -20.73
C ILE A 187 -12.09 3.04 -20.36
N GLY A 188 -10.83 3.45 -20.31
CA GLY A 188 -10.39 4.77 -19.86
C GLY A 188 -9.79 4.75 -18.46
N GLN A 189 -9.57 5.95 -17.93
CA GLN A 189 -8.99 6.16 -16.60
C GLN A 189 -10.08 6.08 -15.53
N ILE A 190 -9.82 5.32 -14.48
CA ILE A 190 -10.67 5.21 -13.30
C ILE A 190 -9.86 5.52 -12.04
N THR A 191 -10.54 6.00 -11.00
CA THR A 191 -9.97 6.15 -9.67
C THR A 191 -10.45 4.99 -8.81
N LEU A 192 -9.51 4.32 -8.14
CA LEU A 192 -9.75 3.27 -7.15
C LEU A 192 -9.49 3.88 -5.76
N ASP A 193 -10.54 4.03 -4.95
CA ASP A 193 -10.47 4.77 -3.69
C ASP A 193 -11.60 4.34 -2.73
N PRO A 194 -11.31 3.66 -1.60
CA PRO A 194 -10.00 3.17 -1.15
C PRO A 194 -9.67 1.75 -1.65
N ILE A 195 -8.40 1.44 -1.85
CA ILE A 195 -7.86 0.07 -1.92
C ILE A 195 -7.38 -0.31 -0.52
N LYS A 196 -7.98 -1.33 0.10
CA LYS A 196 -7.54 -1.79 1.43
C LYS A 196 -6.18 -2.49 1.33
N VAL A 197 -5.26 -2.10 2.21
CA VAL A 197 -3.91 -2.65 2.31
C VAL A 197 -3.72 -3.24 3.71
N ASN A 198 -3.27 -4.49 3.74
CA ASN A 198 -2.83 -5.17 4.96
C ASN A 198 -1.79 -6.21 4.56
N VAL A 199 -0.52 -5.83 4.57
CA VAL A 199 0.59 -6.68 4.13
C VAL A 199 1.75 -6.60 5.12
N SER A 200 2.42 -7.73 5.33
CA SER A 200 3.70 -7.74 6.03
C SER A 200 4.82 -7.26 5.11
N THR A 201 5.81 -6.62 5.70
CA THR A 201 7.03 -6.20 5.04
C THR A 201 8.19 -6.22 6.04
N GLN A 202 9.38 -5.92 5.55
CA GLN A 202 10.59 -5.80 6.36
C GLN A 202 11.45 -4.67 5.85
N LEU A 203 12.21 -4.06 6.75
CA LEU A 203 13.25 -3.10 6.42
C LEU A 203 14.58 -3.60 6.99
N LEU A 204 15.66 -3.45 6.24
CA LEU A 204 17.01 -3.75 6.72
C LEU A 204 17.43 -2.71 7.76
N GLY A 205 17.99 -3.20 8.86
CA GLY A 205 18.51 -2.36 9.93
C GLY A 205 20.02 -2.16 9.84
N LEU A 206 20.53 -1.29 10.70
CA LEU A 206 21.94 -0.90 10.74
C LEU A 206 22.82 -1.87 11.54
N GLN A 207 22.25 -2.86 12.24
CA GLN A 207 23.01 -3.85 13.02
C GLN A 207 23.96 -3.25 14.06
N GLY A 208 23.64 -2.07 14.61
CA GLY A 208 24.54 -1.31 15.46
C GLY A 208 25.85 -0.93 14.77
N LEU A 209 25.82 -0.79 13.45
CA LEU A 209 26.96 -0.58 12.55
C LEU A 209 28.02 -1.69 12.58
N LYS A 210 27.74 -2.83 13.22
CA LYS A 210 28.68 -3.94 13.34
C LYS A 210 29.01 -4.49 11.96
N GLY A 211 30.30 -4.50 11.63
CA GLY A 211 30.80 -4.97 10.34
C GLY A 211 30.48 -4.05 9.16
N LEU A 212 29.83 -2.89 9.40
CA LEU A 212 29.57 -1.86 8.40
C LEU A 212 30.58 -0.70 8.48
N THR A 213 31.24 -0.53 9.63
CA THR A 213 32.32 0.44 9.84
C THR A 213 33.33 -0.12 10.84
N THR A 214 34.58 0.33 10.77
CA THR A 214 35.58 0.12 11.83
C THR A 214 35.92 1.46 12.46
N ILE A 215 35.82 1.52 13.79
CA ILE A 215 36.39 2.65 14.55
C ILE A 215 37.83 2.28 14.85
N ASP A 216 38.75 2.88 14.12
CA ASP A 216 40.18 2.60 14.25
C ASP A 216 40.80 3.38 15.41
N SER A 217 40.28 4.59 15.69
CA SER A 217 40.66 5.38 16.86
C SER A 217 39.53 6.28 17.37
N VAL A 218 39.51 6.50 18.68
CA VAL A 218 38.68 7.49 19.37
C VAL A 218 39.61 8.34 20.24
N ASP A 219 39.55 9.65 20.06
CA ASP A 219 40.30 10.62 20.85
C ASP A 219 39.35 11.62 21.51
N VAL A 220 39.67 12.05 22.72
CA VAL A 220 38.89 13.08 23.45
C VAL A 220 39.53 14.43 23.18
N LEU A 221 38.90 15.20 22.28
CA LEU A 221 39.41 16.51 21.87
C LEU A 221 39.14 17.60 22.91
N GLY A 222 38.26 17.33 23.88
CA GLY A 222 37.93 18.24 24.98
C GLY A 222 36.51 18.02 25.49
N GLY A 223 36.01 18.93 26.33
CA GLY A 223 34.64 18.89 26.83
C GLY A 223 34.12 20.26 27.27
N THR A 224 32.80 20.37 27.28
CA THR A 224 32.02 21.45 27.89
C THR A 224 31.20 20.88 29.05
N PRO A 225 30.56 21.70 29.90
CA PRO A 225 29.63 21.19 30.90
C PRO A 225 28.49 20.33 30.33
N ASP A 226 28.16 20.53 29.04
CA ASP A 226 27.02 19.89 28.38
C ASP A 226 27.40 18.64 27.56
N ALA A 227 28.65 18.54 27.07
CA ALA A 227 29.07 17.45 26.18
C ALA A 227 30.59 17.23 26.16
N ILE A 228 30.99 16.00 25.78
CA ILE A 228 32.39 15.64 25.46
C ILE A 228 32.56 15.68 23.94
N ASN A 229 33.63 16.32 23.49
CA ASN A 229 34.00 16.35 22.08
C ASN A 229 34.91 15.16 21.75
N LEU A 230 34.45 14.30 20.85
CA LEU A 230 35.20 13.12 20.40
C LEU A 230 35.67 13.30 18.96
N GLY A 231 36.95 13.03 18.72
CA GLY A 231 37.51 12.80 17.41
C GLY A 231 37.44 11.31 17.11
N ILE A 232 36.69 10.92 16.08
CA ILE A 232 36.55 9.52 15.69
C ILE A 232 37.12 9.37 14.28
N SER A 233 38.03 8.41 14.08
CA SER A 233 38.55 8.05 12.76
C SER A 233 38.22 6.60 12.44
N GLY A 234 37.76 6.35 11.22
CA GLY A 234 37.45 5.01 10.72
C GLY A 234 37.52 4.94 9.21
N LYS A 235 37.41 3.72 8.68
CA LYS A 235 37.22 3.45 7.24
C LYS A 235 35.76 3.20 6.89
#